data_AF-A0A1B6FA36-F1
#
_entry.id   AF-A0A1B6FA36-F1
#
_cell.length_a   1.000
_cell.length_b   1.000
_cell.length_c   1.000
_cell.angle_alpha   90.00
_cell.angle_beta   90.00
_cell.angle_gamma   90.00
#
_symmetry.space_group_name_H-M   'P 1'
#
loop_
_entity.id
_entity.type
_entity.pdbx_description
1 polymer ?
#
loop_
_entity_poly.entity_id
_entity_poly.type
_entity_poly.pdbx_seq_one_letter_code
_entity_poly.pdbx_strand_id
1 'polypeptide(L)'
;YLSMVVDDPERFIPERFSKENKGNIKQYSYMPFGEGPRFCIGMRFAKMSVKAALAVLLRHYQVLPTPSTPTKIELDPKSVTTHVSGGMWLSLKERRPNVVRKE
;
A
#
# COMPACT_ATOMS: atom_id res chain seq x y z
N TYR A 1 8.29 -14.09 17.72
CA TYR A 1 7.93 -15.00 16.61
C TYR A 1 8.04 -14.31 15.26
N LEU A 2 7.38 -13.16 15.04
CA LEU A 2 7.45 -12.43 13.77
C LEU A 2 8.88 -12.03 13.36
N SER A 3 9.71 -11.64 14.33
CA SER A 3 11.14 -11.32 14.16
C SER A 3 12.03 -12.52 13.77
N MET A 4 11.56 -13.77 13.87
CA MET A 4 12.30 -14.96 13.43
C MET A 4 12.12 -15.25 11.93
N VAL A 5 11.18 -14.54 11.29
CA VAL A 5 10.73 -14.78 9.92
C VAL A 5 11.05 -13.57 9.03
N VAL A 6 10.90 -12.36 9.56
CA VAL A 6 11.19 -11.09 8.89
C VAL A 6 11.96 -10.18 9.85
N ASP A 7 13.07 -9.61 9.37
CA ASP A 7 13.85 -8.61 10.12
C ASP A 7 13.09 -7.29 10.19
N ASP A 8 13.07 -6.64 11.38
CA ASP A 8 12.37 -5.38 11.66
C ASP A 8 10.92 -5.31 11.16
N PRO A 9 10.04 -6.24 11.56
CA PRO A 9 8.74 -6.43 10.91
C PRO A 9 7.81 -5.21 11.01
N GLU A 10 7.97 -4.38 12.05
CA GLU A 10 7.18 -3.14 12.27
C GLU A 10 7.59 -1.99 11.33
N ARG A 11 8.75 -2.08 10.67
CA ARG A 11 9.24 -1.05 9.76
C ARG A 11 8.78 -1.34 8.32
N PHE A 12 8.28 -0.30 7.65
CA PHE A 12 7.99 -0.36 6.22
C PHE A 12 9.30 -0.29 5.41
N ILE A 13 9.67 -1.43 4.81
CA ILE A 13 10.88 -1.57 3.98
C ILE A 13 10.48 -2.21 2.63
N PRO A 14 10.17 -1.40 1.59
CA PRO A 14 9.76 -1.90 0.26
C PRO A 14 10.78 -2.85 -0.38
N GLU A 15 12.07 -2.62 -0.14
CA GLU A 15 13.20 -3.34 -0.73
C GLU A 15 13.22 -4.82 -0.34
N ARG A 16 12.47 -5.24 0.70
CA ARG A 16 12.24 -6.65 1.02
C ARG A 16 11.62 -7.43 -0.14
N PHE A 17 10.86 -6.75 -1.00
CA PHE A 17 10.16 -7.33 -2.15
C PHE A 17 10.84 -7.02 -3.49
N SER A 18 12.10 -6.57 -3.47
CA SER A 18 12.93 -6.38 -4.66
C SER A 18 13.18 -7.69 -5.41
N LYS A 19 13.69 -7.61 -6.64
CA LYS A 19 14.00 -8.81 -7.42
C LYS A 19 15.12 -9.62 -6.77
N GLU A 20 16.09 -8.92 -6.21
CA GLU A 20 17.29 -9.44 -5.55
C GLU A 20 16.92 -10.16 -4.25
N ASN A 21 15.99 -9.59 -3.46
CA ASN A 21 15.57 -10.15 -2.17
C ASN A 21 14.43 -11.17 -2.26
N LYS A 22 13.86 -11.40 -3.44
CA LYS A 22 12.70 -12.29 -3.60
C LYS A 22 12.96 -13.71 -3.09
N GLY A 23 14.20 -14.21 -3.23
CA GLY A 23 14.60 -15.53 -2.73
C GLY A 23 14.68 -15.63 -1.20
N ASN A 24 14.78 -14.50 -0.50
CA ASN A 24 14.87 -14.45 0.96
C ASN A 24 13.50 -14.50 1.64
N ILE A 25 12.40 -14.35 0.90
CA ILE A 25 11.05 -14.42 1.44
C ILE A 25 10.73 -15.89 1.72
N LYS A 26 10.66 -16.24 3.01
CA LYS A 26 10.32 -17.61 3.43
C LYS A 26 8.93 -18.00 2.91
N GLN A 27 8.82 -19.22 2.41
CA GLN A 27 7.54 -19.72 1.89
C GLN A 27 6.45 -19.64 2.98
N TYR A 28 5.24 -19.22 2.58
CA TYR A 28 4.09 -19.00 3.46
C TYR A 28 4.26 -17.94 4.56
N SER A 29 5.35 -17.15 4.59
CA SER A 29 5.46 -16.04 5.53
C SER A 29 4.76 -14.76 5.07
N TYR A 30 4.32 -14.70 3.82
CA TYR A 30 3.64 -13.55 3.22
C TYR A 30 2.49 -14.00 2.33
N MET A 31 1.25 -13.92 2.84
CA MET A 31 0.04 -14.43 2.17
C MET A 31 -1.10 -13.39 2.13
N PRO A 32 -0.88 -12.18 1.59
CA PRO A 32 -1.88 -11.11 1.60
C PRO A 32 -3.15 -11.41 0.78
N PHE A 33 -3.10 -12.40 -0.10
CA PHE A 33 -4.22 -12.84 -0.94
C PHE A 33 -4.65 -14.28 -0.63
N GLY A 34 -4.19 -14.86 0.49
CA GLY A 34 -4.34 -16.28 0.79
C GLY A 34 -3.52 -17.17 -0.14
N GLU A 35 -3.77 -18.48 -0.06
CA GLU A 35 -3.08 -19.53 -0.81
C GLU A 35 -4.02 -20.74 -0.98
N GLY A 36 -3.74 -21.63 -1.94
CA GLY A 36 -4.55 -22.84 -2.16
C GLY A 36 -5.91 -22.58 -2.83
N PRO A 37 -6.89 -23.51 -2.77
CA PRO A 37 -8.11 -23.46 -3.58
C PRO A 37 -9.07 -22.31 -3.23
N ARG A 38 -8.86 -21.64 -2.09
CA ARG A 38 -9.66 -20.50 -1.62
C ARG A 38 -8.87 -19.19 -1.62
N PHE A 39 -7.76 -19.12 -2.35
CA PHE A 39 -7.02 -17.88 -2.55
C PHE A 39 -7.89 -16.81 -3.26
N CYS A 40 -7.51 -15.55 -3.10
CA CYS A 40 -8.25 -14.43 -3.67
C CYS A 40 -8.21 -14.46 -5.20
N ILE A 41 -9.34 -14.83 -5.81
CA ILE A 41 -9.55 -14.79 -7.26
C ILE A 41 -9.34 -13.39 -7.85
N GLY A 42 -9.56 -12.35 -7.04
CA GLY A 42 -9.40 -10.95 -7.42
C GLY A 42 -7.95 -10.42 -7.39
N MET A 43 -6.94 -11.23 -7.02
CA MET A 43 -5.56 -10.75 -6.83
C MET A 43 -5.02 -9.97 -8.05
N ARG A 44 -5.20 -10.50 -9.26
CA ARG A 44 -4.67 -9.87 -10.48
C ARG A 44 -5.37 -8.55 -10.77
N PHE A 45 -6.70 -8.54 -10.64
CA PHE A 45 -7.51 -7.33 -10.80
C PHE A 45 -7.10 -6.26 -9.78
N ALA A 46 -7.05 -6.60 -8.49
CA ALA A 46 -6.68 -5.67 -7.42
C ALA A 46 -5.29 -5.05 -7.66
N LYS A 47 -4.28 -5.87 -8.00
CA LYS A 47 -2.92 -5.39 -8.28
C LYS A 47 -2.89 -4.42 -9.46
N MET A 48 -3.63 -4.71 -10.53
CA MET A 48 -3.70 -3.82 -11.70
C MET A 48 -4.41 -2.51 -11.37
N SER A 49 -5.60 -2.58 -10.75
CA SER A 49 -6.40 -1.42 -10.40
C SER A 49 -5.67 -0.46 -9.46
N VAL A 50 -5.03 -0.99 -8.40
CA VAL A 50 -4.27 -0.17 -7.46
C VAL A 50 -3.06 0.47 -8.12
N LYS A 51 -2.30 -0.27 -8.93
CA LYS A 51 -1.14 0.29 -9.65
C LYS A 51 -1.55 1.38 -10.63
N ALA A 52 -2.63 1.18 -11.39
CA ALA A 52 -3.13 2.16 -12.33
C ALA A 52 -3.59 3.44 -11.61
N ALA A 53 -4.36 3.30 -10.53
CA ALA A 53 -4.81 4.43 -9.72
C ALA A 53 -3.62 5.20 -9.13
N LEU A 54 -2.65 4.51 -8.54
CA LEU A 54 -1.43 5.14 -8.00
C LEU A 54 -0.61 5.83 -9.09
N ALA A 55 -0.46 5.23 -10.27
CA ALA A 55 0.28 5.82 -11.38
C ALA A 55 -0.35 7.13 -11.85
N VAL A 56 -1.68 7.18 -11.97
CA VAL A 56 -2.41 8.41 -12.32
C VAL A 56 -2.27 9.44 -11.20
N LEU A 57 -2.53 9.05 -9.95
CA LEU A 57 -2.49 9.96 -8.80
C LEU A 57 -1.10 10.59 -8.64
N LEU A 58 -0.03 9.80 -8.67
CA LEU A 58 1.35 10.28 -8.51
C LEU A 58 1.90 11.01 -9.76
N ARG A 59 1.29 10.81 -10.93
CA ARG A 59 1.60 11.58 -12.14
C ARG A 59 1.09 13.02 -12.04
N HIS A 60 -0.10 13.20 -11.49
CA HIS A 60 -0.78 14.50 -11.46
C HIS A 60 -0.60 15.25 -10.13
N TYR A 61 -0.41 14.54 -9.02
CA TYR A 61 -0.36 15.13 -7.69
C TYR A 61 0.88 14.68 -6.90
N GLN A 62 1.32 15.56 -5.99
CA GLN A 62 2.12 15.22 -4.83
C GLN A 62 1.16 14.97 -3.66
N VAL A 63 1.36 13.85 -2.97
CA VAL A 63 0.59 13.48 -1.77
C VAL A 63 1.37 13.90 -0.55
N LEU A 64 0.77 14.73 0.30
CA LEU A 64 1.42 15.33 1.46
C LEU A 64 0.60 15.08 2.73
N PRO A 65 1.25 14.92 3.90
CA PRO A 65 0.54 14.88 5.17
C PRO A 65 -0.12 16.23 5.48
N THR A 66 -1.12 16.19 6.34
CA THR A 66 -1.79 17.35 6.94
C THR A 66 -1.62 17.29 8.45
N PRO A 67 -1.96 18.36 9.20
CA PRO A 67 -1.99 18.31 10.66
C PRO A 67 -2.91 17.22 11.23
N SER A 68 -3.88 16.75 10.44
CA SER A 68 -4.80 15.66 10.81
C SER A 68 -4.34 14.28 10.36
N THR A 69 -3.20 14.16 9.66
CA THR A 69 -2.63 12.85 9.32
C THR A 69 -2.13 12.16 10.59
N PRO A 70 -2.60 10.95 10.92
CA PRO A 70 -2.15 10.26 12.11
C PRO A 70 -0.67 9.86 11.99
N THR A 71 0.15 10.24 12.98
CA THR A 71 1.57 9.84 13.05
C THR A 71 1.73 8.37 13.42
N LYS A 72 0.77 7.81 14.17
CA LYS A 72 0.70 6.40 14.53
C LYS A 72 -0.63 5.84 14.01
N ILE A 73 -0.55 4.77 13.22
CA ILE A 73 -1.73 4.10 12.67
C ILE A 73 -2.30 3.16 13.73
N GLU A 74 -3.54 3.41 14.13
CA GLU A 74 -4.30 2.51 14.99
C GLU A 74 -5.47 1.94 14.19
N LEU A 75 -5.62 0.62 14.19
CA LEU A 75 -6.66 -0.05 13.43
C LEU A 75 -7.98 0.00 14.19
N ASP A 76 -9.08 0.22 13.47
CA ASP A 76 -10.42 0.15 14.06
C ASP A 76 -10.81 -1.32 14.31
N PRO A 77 -10.93 -1.77 15.57
CA PRO A 77 -11.25 -3.16 15.89
C PRO A 77 -12.70 -3.52 15.57
N LYS A 78 -13.56 -2.53 15.29
CA LYS A 78 -14.98 -2.74 14.95
C LYS A 78 -15.21 -2.88 13.45
N SER A 79 -14.20 -2.61 12.63
CA SER A 79 -14.33 -2.66 11.18
C SER A 79 -14.22 -4.08 10.64
N VAL A 80 -15.05 -4.40 9.63
CA VAL A 80 -15.02 -5.70 8.94
C VAL A 80 -13.73 -5.89 8.12
N THR A 81 -13.15 -4.77 7.67
CA THR A 81 -11.89 -4.71 6.92
C THR A 81 -10.85 -3.91 7.67
N THR A 82 -9.58 -3.97 7.26
CA THR A 82 -8.51 -3.20 7.90
C THR A 82 -8.68 -1.70 7.61
N HIS A 83 -9.23 -0.97 8.57
CA HIS A 83 -9.38 0.49 8.51
C HIS A 83 -8.59 1.18 9.60
N VAL A 84 -8.13 2.40 9.30
CA VAL A 84 -7.48 3.28 10.29
C VAL A 84 -8.56 4.01 11.08
N SER A 85 -8.47 3.92 12.40
CA SER A 85 -9.33 4.67 13.32
C SER A 85 -9.13 6.18 13.12
N GLY A 86 -10.22 6.94 13.01
CA GLY A 86 -10.18 8.39 12.77
C GLY A 86 -9.83 8.82 11.34
N GLY A 87 -9.59 7.87 10.43
CA GLY A 87 -9.33 8.12 9.01
C GLY A 87 -7.87 8.45 8.68
N MET A 88 -7.59 8.60 7.38
CA MET A 88 -6.27 8.94 6.85
C MET A 88 -6.38 10.20 6.00
N TRP A 89 -6.20 11.35 6.64
CA TRP A 89 -6.29 12.65 5.99
C TRP A 89 -4.98 12.94 5.25
N LEU A 90 -5.05 13.28 3.97
CA LEU A 90 -3.91 13.61 3.12
C LEU A 90 -4.28 14.82 2.26
N SER A 91 -3.29 15.66 1.95
CA SER A 91 -3.46 16.77 1.00
C SER A 91 -2.86 16.39 -0.35
N LEU A 92 -3.50 16.86 -1.42
CA LEU A 92 -3.06 16.66 -2.80
C LEU A 92 -2.66 18.01 -3.39
N LYS A 93 -1.41 18.12 -3.82
CA LYS A 93 -0.88 19.31 -4.51
C LYS A 93 -0.61 18.95 -5.96
N GLU A 94 -1.13 19.72 -6.91
CA GLU A 94 -0.85 19.48 -8.33
C GLU A 94 0.67 19.52 -8.62
N ARG A 95 1.15 18.50 -9.34
CA ARG A 95 2.57 18.35 -9.71
C ARG A 95 2.89 19.03 -11.03
N ARG A 96 1.91 19.12 -11.94
CA ARG A 96 2.02 19.85 -13.21
C ARG A 96 0.85 20.84 -13.26
N PRO A 97 1.08 22.13 -13.57
CA PRO A 97 -0.04 22.99 -13.96
C PRO A 97 -0.68 22.37 -15.20
N ASN A 98 -2.01 22.35 -15.27
CA ASN A 98 -2.76 21.86 -16.42
C ASN A 98 -2.29 22.57 -17.69
N VAL A 99 -1.36 21.97 -18.43
CA VAL A 99 -1.12 22.33 -19.83
C VAL A 99 -2.32 21.76 -20.57
N VAL A 100 -3.37 22.59 -20.67
CA VAL A 100 -4.51 22.33 -21.55
C VAL A 100 -3.91 22.01 -22.91
N ARG A 101 -4.07 20.76 -23.36
CA ARG A 101 -3.80 20.42 -24.76
C ARG A 101 -4.83 21.20 -25.57
N LYS A 102 -4.42 22.35 -26.13
CA LYS A 102 -5.16 22.98 -27.21
C LYS A 102 -5.15 21.97 -28.37
N GLU A 103 -6.32 21.48 -28.71
CA GLU A 103 -6.61 20.90 -30.02
C GLU A 103 -6.43 21.96 -31.11
#